data_AF-A0A6J1QZ52-F1
#
_entry.id   AF-A0A6J1QZ52-F1
#
_cell.length_a   1.000
_cell.length_b   1.000
_cell.length_c   1.000
_cell.angle_alpha   90.00
_cell.angle_beta   90.00
_cell.angle_gamma   90.00
#
_symmetry.space_group_name_H-M   'P 1'
#
loop_
_entity.id
_entity.type
_entity.pdbx_description
1 polymer ?
#
loop_
_entity_poly.entity_id
_entity_poly.type
_entity_poly.pdbx_seq_one_letter_code
_entity_poly.pdbx_strand_id
1 'polypeptide(L)'
;MWQDNEVKFDISHSNMQLRPGELTVDKLDMIEDTKGNAGDLGRLIVTNLRVIWHSLSLPRINLSIGYNTFIAVNTKILHTIHGAYVQALHVLTSFRNCRYEFIFTNHDAKSTRHYTSVIGVYRAYVSSKIYREIKLRSGIIRENRLVLLPQEKVHSSVQDVWNLSIEQGNIGTFITTNIRLVWYADVNHQFNVSIPYLTIGNITIRTSKFGPTLVILSTEASGGYVLGFRVNPLQQLHITHKEVSILRSEFEKFPIFGVEYTFEHQAPSQEEINVEHFTEIQDNQAEISNVFGYYFSEGETGQRKPNFSIHLGLAAEEPREGSTLQSLWELVPSCAT
;
A
#
# COMPACT_ATOMS: atom_id res chain seq x y z
N MET A 1 -0.15 5.84 8.27
CA MET A 1 0.68 4.62 8.11
C MET A 1 1.44 4.78 6.81
N TRP A 2 2.78 4.73 6.85
CA TRP A 2 3.59 5.03 5.66
C TRP A 2 4.22 3.79 5.01
N GLN A 3 4.45 2.73 5.80
CA GLN A 3 5.25 1.57 5.41
C GLN A 3 4.79 0.89 4.13
N ASP A 4 3.48 0.83 3.86
CA ASP A 4 2.92 0.24 2.65
C ASP A 4 2.68 1.26 1.52
N ASN A 5 2.72 2.56 1.82
CA ASN A 5 2.30 3.64 0.92
C ASN A 5 3.46 4.48 0.38
N GLU A 6 4.67 4.33 0.91
CA GLU A 6 5.82 5.13 0.53
C GLU A 6 7.00 4.27 0.08
N VAL A 7 7.88 4.91 -0.68
CA VAL A 7 9.23 4.42 -1.00
C VAL A 7 10.21 5.30 -0.24
N LYS A 8 11.07 4.68 0.57
CA LYS A 8 12.12 5.37 1.33
C LYS A 8 13.46 4.67 1.17
N PHE A 9 14.51 5.45 1.31
CA PHE A 9 15.89 5.04 1.19
C PHE A 9 16.61 5.48 2.47
N ASP A 10 17.62 4.72 2.89
CA ASP A 10 18.48 4.94 4.04
C ASP A 10 17.65 5.28 5.30
N ILE A 11 16.61 4.48 5.55
CA ILE A 11 15.76 4.66 6.72
C ILE A 11 16.52 4.29 7.99
N SER A 12 16.22 5.00 9.07
CA SER A 12 16.78 4.70 10.39
C SER A 12 16.45 3.28 10.83
N HIS A 13 17.30 2.70 11.69
CA HIS A 13 17.05 1.38 12.27
C HIS A 13 15.67 1.29 12.95
N SER A 14 15.23 2.34 13.65
CA SER A 14 13.89 2.41 14.24
C SER A 14 12.75 2.28 13.22
N ASN A 15 12.93 2.76 12.00
CA ASN A 15 11.96 2.68 10.92
C ASN A 15 12.02 1.34 10.15
N MET A 16 13.15 0.62 10.23
CA MET A 16 13.29 -0.74 9.71
C MET A 16 12.55 -1.76 10.57
N GLN A 17 12.40 -1.50 11.88
CA GLN A 17 11.66 -2.36 12.78
C GLN A 17 10.20 -2.54 12.33
N LEU A 18 9.67 -3.74 12.57
CA LEU A 18 8.30 -4.09 12.24
C LEU A 18 7.34 -3.28 13.11
N ARG A 19 6.36 -2.63 12.47
CA ARG A 19 5.28 -1.97 13.21
C ARG A 19 4.29 -3.00 13.78
N PRO A 20 3.42 -2.61 14.73
CA PRO A 20 2.28 -3.45 15.11
C PRO A 20 1.47 -3.90 13.89
N GLY A 21 1.20 -5.21 13.83
CA GLY A 21 0.54 -5.91 12.73
C GLY A 21 1.41 -6.20 11.50
N GLU A 22 2.62 -5.63 11.42
CA GLU A 22 3.59 -5.99 10.38
C GLU A 22 4.35 -7.26 10.81
N LEU A 23 4.48 -8.21 9.89
CA LEU A 23 5.11 -9.50 10.14
C LEU A 23 6.10 -9.80 9.01
N THR A 24 7.26 -10.35 9.36
CA THR A 24 8.19 -10.90 8.38
C THR A 24 7.63 -12.21 7.85
N VAL A 25 7.51 -12.29 6.52
CA VAL A 25 7.05 -13.48 5.80
C VAL A 25 8.24 -14.30 5.30
N ASP A 26 9.26 -13.63 4.77
CA ASP A 26 10.44 -14.29 4.20
C ASP A 26 11.71 -13.43 4.34
N LYS A 27 12.86 -14.07 4.29
CA LYS A 27 14.19 -13.45 4.27
C LYS A 27 15.05 -14.15 3.21
N LEU A 28 15.61 -13.36 2.31
CA LEU A 28 16.50 -13.80 1.26
C LEU A 28 17.86 -13.13 1.46
N ASP A 29 18.89 -13.94 1.69
CA ASP A 29 20.28 -13.49 1.80
C ASP A 29 20.97 -13.45 0.43
N MET A 30 22.13 -12.81 0.36
CA MET A 30 22.94 -12.70 -0.86
C MET A 30 22.21 -12.03 -2.03
N ILE A 31 21.35 -11.06 -1.70
CA ILE A 31 20.58 -10.29 -2.67
C ILE A 31 21.28 -8.96 -2.92
N GLU A 32 21.81 -8.76 -4.12
CA GLU A 32 22.38 -7.50 -4.56
C GLU A 32 21.28 -6.52 -5.01
N ASP A 33 21.38 -5.25 -4.65
CA ASP A 33 20.65 -4.17 -5.35
C ASP A 33 21.48 -3.69 -6.54
N THR A 34 21.21 -4.27 -7.72
CA THR A 34 22.01 -4.04 -8.93
C THR A 34 21.84 -2.64 -9.50
N LYS A 35 20.73 -1.94 -9.20
CA LYS A 35 20.45 -0.63 -9.82
C LYS A 35 21.06 0.52 -9.04
N GLY A 36 20.94 0.54 -7.71
CA GLY A 36 21.46 1.64 -6.90
C GLY A 36 22.78 1.35 -6.20
N ASN A 37 23.05 0.09 -5.85
CA ASN A 37 24.19 -0.32 -5.03
C ASN A 37 24.92 -1.52 -5.65
N ALA A 38 25.24 -1.42 -6.95
CA ALA A 38 25.88 -2.50 -7.69
C ALA A 38 27.20 -2.95 -7.02
N GLY A 39 27.34 -4.26 -6.85
CA GLY A 39 28.46 -4.90 -6.16
C GLY A 39 28.29 -5.06 -4.64
N ASP A 40 27.26 -4.46 -4.03
CA ASP A 40 27.00 -4.61 -2.60
C ASP A 40 25.93 -5.68 -2.34
N LEU A 41 26.30 -6.68 -1.56
CA LEU A 41 25.41 -7.78 -1.19
C LEU A 41 24.59 -7.39 0.04
N GLY A 42 23.29 -7.62 -0.07
CA GLY A 42 22.34 -7.31 0.97
C GLY A 42 21.45 -8.48 1.35
N ARG A 43 20.52 -8.17 2.25
CA ARG A 43 19.42 -9.03 2.66
C ARG A 43 18.11 -8.39 2.25
N LEU A 44 17.28 -9.15 1.55
CA LEU A 44 15.90 -8.78 1.21
C LEU A 44 14.94 -9.40 2.22
N ILE A 45 14.20 -8.57 2.93
CA ILE A 45 13.19 -8.95 3.91
C ILE A 45 11.81 -8.66 3.32
N VAL A 46 11.00 -9.70 3.20
CA VAL A 46 9.63 -9.62 2.70
C VAL A 46 8.71 -9.56 3.90
N THR A 47 8.03 -8.44 4.12
CA THR A 47 7.00 -8.31 5.15
C THR A 47 5.62 -8.41 4.51
N ASN A 48 4.57 -8.41 5.32
CA ASN A 48 3.18 -8.35 4.85
C ASN A 48 2.76 -6.95 4.33
N LEU A 49 3.59 -5.92 4.45
CA LEU A 49 3.26 -4.53 4.03
C LEU A 49 4.25 -3.93 3.02
N ARG A 50 5.50 -4.37 3.04
CA ARG A 50 6.59 -3.80 2.26
C ARG A 50 7.69 -4.82 2.02
N VAL A 51 8.57 -4.48 1.09
CA VAL A 51 9.89 -5.11 0.96
C VAL A 51 10.93 -4.18 1.56
N ILE A 52 11.83 -4.74 2.35
CA ILE A 52 12.99 -4.03 2.89
C ILE A 52 14.23 -4.68 2.30
N TRP A 53 15.16 -3.89 1.78
CA TRP A 53 16.49 -4.36 1.46
C TRP A 53 17.48 -3.59 2.33
N HIS A 54 18.51 -4.24 2.85
CA HIS A 54 19.63 -3.54 3.46
C HIS A 54 20.93 -4.21 3.09
N SER A 55 21.99 -3.41 2.98
CA SER A 55 23.34 -3.94 2.80
C SER A 55 23.74 -4.82 3.98
N LEU A 56 24.48 -5.89 3.70
CA LEU A 56 25.11 -6.73 4.73
C LEU A 56 26.41 -6.08 5.25
N SER A 57 27.06 -5.25 4.44
CA SER A 57 28.31 -4.59 4.79
C SER A 57 28.08 -3.28 5.55
N LEU A 58 27.11 -2.45 5.11
CA LEU A 58 26.73 -1.18 5.73
C LEU A 58 25.21 -1.06 5.88
N PRO A 59 24.59 -1.54 6.98
CA PRO A 59 23.13 -1.53 7.16
C PRO A 59 22.44 -0.15 7.09
N ARG A 60 23.19 0.94 7.25
CA ARG A 60 22.71 2.31 7.02
C ARG A 60 22.25 2.54 5.57
N ILE A 61 22.80 1.78 4.62
CA ILE A 61 22.37 1.76 3.22
C ILE A 61 21.24 0.75 3.10
N ASN A 62 20.02 1.24 2.92
CA ASN A 62 18.85 0.39 2.88
C ASN A 62 17.68 1.01 2.09
N LEU A 63 16.71 0.18 1.76
CA LEU A 63 15.53 0.51 0.98
C LEU A 63 14.28 -0.01 1.69
N SER A 64 13.20 0.76 1.66
CA SER A 64 11.89 0.36 2.16
C SER A 64 10.84 0.70 1.12
N ILE A 65 10.21 -0.33 0.55
CA ILE A 65 9.33 -0.20 -0.61
C ILE A 65 7.95 -0.76 -0.26
N GLY A 66 6.97 0.12 -0.05
CA GLY A 66 5.62 -0.26 0.29
C GLY A 66 4.84 -0.89 -0.86
N TYR A 67 4.07 -1.95 -0.59
CA TYR A 67 3.34 -2.66 -1.64
C TYR A 67 2.27 -1.83 -2.37
N ASN A 68 1.69 -0.81 -1.74
CA ASN A 68 0.72 0.06 -2.42
C ASN A 68 1.37 0.94 -3.49
N THR A 69 2.69 1.08 -3.47
CA THR A 69 3.44 1.85 -4.48
C THR A 69 3.75 1.01 -5.72
N PHE A 70 3.60 -0.31 -5.68
CA PHE A 70 3.98 -1.20 -6.77
C PHE A 70 3.04 -1.01 -7.98
N ILE A 71 3.64 -0.80 -9.15
CA ILE A 71 2.97 -0.84 -10.45
C ILE A 71 3.12 -2.24 -11.06
N ALA A 72 4.35 -2.78 -11.02
CA ALA A 72 4.66 -4.08 -11.59
C ALA A 72 5.77 -4.77 -10.79
N VAL A 73 5.68 -6.10 -10.68
CA VAL A 73 6.71 -6.95 -10.08
C VAL A 73 6.90 -8.17 -10.98
N ASN A 74 8.13 -8.37 -11.45
CA ASN A 74 8.46 -9.44 -12.39
C ASN A 74 9.79 -10.09 -12.02
N THR A 75 9.90 -11.40 -12.23
CA THR A 75 11.17 -12.12 -12.13
C THR A 75 11.71 -12.39 -13.52
N LYS A 76 13.00 -12.11 -13.74
CA LYS A 76 13.73 -12.46 -14.95
C LYS A 76 14.88 -13.40 -14.61
N ILE A 77 15.19 -14.32 -15.51
CA ILE A 77 16.41 -15.13 -15.44
C ILE A 77 17.44 -14.43 -16.32
N LEU A 78 18.56 -14.05 -15.73
CA LEU A 78 19.69 -13.41 -16.39
C LEU A 78 20.82 -14.43 -16.60
N HIS A 79 21.51 -14.29 -17.73
CA HIS A 79 22.70 -15.07 -18.04
C HIS A 79 23.94 -14.25 -17.68
N THR A 80 24.75 -14.76 -16.78
CA THR A 80 26.05 -14.14 -16.48
C THR A 80 27.07 -14.50 -17.56
N ILE A 81 28.09 -13.64 -17.72
CA ILE A 81 29.21 -13.85 -18.67
C ILE A 81 29.93 -15.19 -18.40
N HIS A 82 29.91 -15.66 -17.16
CA HIS A 82 30.50 -16.93 -16.71
C HIS A 82 29.59 -18.16 -16.92
N GLY A 83 28.43 -18.00 -17.58
CA GLY A 83 27.51 -19.10 -17.90
C GLY A 83 26.59 -19.55 -16.76
N ALA A 84 26.61 -18.87 -15.60
CA ALA A 84 25.68 -19.14 -14.51
C ALA A 84 24.34 -18.41 -14.72
N TYR A 85 23.24 -19.08 -14.35
CA TYR A 85 21.89 -18.52 -14.33
C TYR A 85 21.67 -17.79 -13.01
N VAL A 86 21.26 -16.53 -13.10
CA VAL A 86 20.97 -15.71 -11.94
C VAL A 86 19.55 -15.17 -12.06
N GLN A 87 18.78 -15.20 -10.98
CA GLN A 87 17.44 -14.61 -10.97
C GLN A 87 17.49 -13.16 -10.53
N ALA A 88 16.76 -12.30 -11.22
CA ALA A 88 16.58 -10.91 -10.88
C ALA A 88 15.10 -10.57 -10.69
N LEU A 89 14.77 -9.89 -9.59
CA LEU A 89 13.47 -9.30 -9.32
C LEU A 89 13.47 -7.85 -9.78
N HIS A 90 12.59 -7.53 -10.71
CA HIS A 90 12.32 -6.17 -11.15
C HIS A 90 11.05 -5.66 -10.47
N VAL A 91 11.18 -4.60 -9.69
CA VAL A 91 10.05 -3.90 -9.04
C VAL A 91 9.94 -2.50 -9.61
N LEU A 92 8.83 -2.21 -10.27
CA LEU A 92 8.48 -0.86 -10.71
C LEU A 92 7.46 -0.27 -9.74
N THR A 93 7.73 0.92 -9.22
CA THR A 93 6.85 1.63 -8.29
C THR A 93 6.51 3.03 -8.78
N SER A 94 5.40 3.56 -8.29
CA SER A 94 5.00 4.95 -8.46
C SER A 94 4.77 5.57 -7.10
N PHE A 95 5.50 6.65 -6.81
CA PHE A 95 5.37 7.39 -5.56
C PHE A 95 5.65 8.87 -5.81
N ARG A 96 4.80 9.77 -5.28
CA ARG A 96 4.90 11.23 -5.45
C ARG A 96 5.12 11.66 -6.92
N ASN A 97 4.32 11.11 -7.84
CA ASN A 97 4.39 11.34 -9.29
C ASN A 97 5.75 10.98 -9.94
N CYS A 98 6.55 10.16 -9.27
CA CYS A 98 7.82 9.65 -9.77
C CYS A 98 7.71 8.13 -9.93
N ARG A 99 8.32 7.60 -10.99
CA ARG A 99 8.43 6.16 -11.20
C ARG A 99 9.82 5.66 -10.88
N TYR A 100 9.92 4.76 -9.90
CA TYR A 100 11.17 4.14 -9.49
C TYR A 100 11.23 2.69 -9.97
N GLU A 101 12.39 2.25 -10.41
CA GLU A 101 12.68 0.86 -10.73
C GLU A 101 13.79 0.35 -9.81
N PHE A 102 13.56 -0.83 -9.24
CA PHE A 102 14.49 -1.55 -8.39
C PHE A 102 14.80 -2.90 -9.03
N ILE A 103 16.07 -3.29 -9.02
CA ILE A 103 16.53 -4.56 -9.57
C ILE A 103 17.32 -5.28 -8.49
N PHE A 104 16.74 -6.36 -7.97
CA PHE A 104 17.39 -7.21 -6.98
C PHE A 104 17.87 -8.49 -7.62
N THR A 105 19.15 -8.82 -7.46
CA THR A 105 19.78 -9.97 -8.12
C THR A 105 20.24 -10.97 -7.06
N ASN A 106 19.83 -12.24 -7.22
CA ASN A 106 20.16 -13.29 -6.26
C ASN A 106 21.47 -14.00 -6.62
N HIS A 107 22.51 -13.81 -5.81
CA HIS A 107 23.82 -14.46 -6.01
C HIS A 107 23.96 -15.81 -5.33
N ASP A 108 22.95 -16.27 -4.57
CA ASP A 108 22.96 -17.61 -3.99
C ASP A 108 22.59 -18.66 -5.04
N ALA A 109 23.62 -19.23 -5.69
CA ALA A 109 23.48 -20.29 -6.68
C ALA A 109 22.87 -21.59 -6.12
N LYS A 110 22.79 -21.77 -4.80
CA LYS A 110 22.18 -22.94 -4.15
C LYS A 110 20.73 -22.69 -3.73
N SER A 111 20.27 -21.45 -3.80
CA SER A 111 18.93 -21.10 -3.35
C SER A 111 17.88 -21.54 -4.35
N THR A 112 17.01 -22.47 -3.93
CA THR A 112 15.72 -22.71 -4.57
C THR A 112 14.65 -21.68 -4.17
N ARG A 113 14.99 -20.77 -3.24
CA ARG A 113 14.09 -19.70 -2.76
C ARG A 113 14.06 -18.58 -3.79
N HIS A 114 13.15 -18.76 -4.74
CA HIS A 114 12.81 -17.77 -5.73
C HIS A 114 12.09 -16.57 -5.08
N TYR A 115 12.01 -15.45 -5.81
CA TYR A 115 11.19 -14.28 -5.45
C TYR A 115 9.66 -14.57 -5.47
N THR A 116 9.25 -15.82 -5.40
CA THR A 116 7.84 -16.27 -5.37
C THR A 116 7.13 -15.78 -4.13
N SER A 117 7.83 -15.68 -2.98
CA SER A 117 7.31 -15.09 -1.75
C SER A 117 6.92 -13.62 -1.95
N VAL A 118 7.80 -12.81 -2.56
CA VAL A 118 7.50 -11.39 -2.87
C VAL A 118 6.24 -11.27 -3.73
N ILE A 119 6.16 -12.04 -4.82
CA ILE A 119 5.01 -11.99 -5.74
C ILE A 119 3.73 -12.48 -5.04
N GLY A 120 3.83 -13.56 -4.27
CA GLY A 120 2.71 -14.15 -3.55
C GLY A 120 2.13 -13.23 -2.48
N VAL A 121 3.00 -12.63 -1.66
CA VAL A 121 2.60 -11.65 -0.64
C VAL A 121 2.04 -10.39 -1.27
N TYR A 122 2.64 -9.89 -2.36
CA TYR A 122 2.09 -8.74 -3.08
C TYR A 122 0.67 -9.01 -3.62
N ARG A 123 0.43 -10.20 -4.19
CA ARG A 123 -0.93 -10.60 -4.62
C ARG A 123 -1.91 -10.64 -3.45
N ALA A 124 -1.53 -11.22 -2.32
CA ALA A 124 -2.34 -11.24 -1.10
C ALA A 124 -2.60 -9.81 -0.57
N TYR A 125 -1.62 -8.92 -0.66
CA TYR A 125 -1.77 -7.51 -0.31
C TYR A 125 -2.81 -6.82 -1.20
N VAL A 126 -2.75 -7.01 -2.52
CA VAL A 126 -3.70 -6.40 -3.47
C VAL A 126 -5.12 -6.94 -3.28
N SER A 127 -5.29 -8.24 -3.10
CA SER A 127 -6.62 -8.85 -2.95
C SER A 127 -7.31 -8.52 -1.62
N SER A 128 -6.56 -8.06 -0.61
CA SER A 128 -7.05 -7.73 0.73
C SER A 128 -7.24 -6.23 0.98
N LYS A 129 -7.20 -5.38 -0.05
CA LYS A 129 -7.32 -3.91 0.08
C LYS A 129 -8.52 -3.44 0.90
N ILE A 130 -9.62 -4.19 0.90
CA ILE A 130 -10.85 -3.86 1.64
C ILE A 130 -10.67 -3.86 3.18
N TYR A 131 -9.59 -4.44 3.71
CA TYR A 131 -9.18 -4.30 5.12
C TYR A 131 -8.60 -2.92 5.45
N ARG A 132 -8.18 -2.15 4.44
CA ARG A 132 -7.31 -0.97 4.60
C ARG A 132 -7.79 0.26 3.85
N GLU A 133 -8.70 0.10 2.89
CA GLU A 133 -9.23 1.18 2.06
C GLU A 133 -10.75 1.31 2.24
N ILE A 134 -11.23 2.56 2.30
CA ILE A 134 -12.68 2.84 2.26
C ILE A 134 -13.22 2.41 0.90
N LYS A 135 -14.33 1.67 0.91
CA LYS A 135 -15.05 1.28 -0.31
C LYS A 135 -16.46 1.85 -0.28
N LEU A 136 -16.82 2.57 -1.34
CA LEU A 136 -18.18 3.08 -1.59
C LEU A 136 -18.83 2.20 -2.65
N ARG A 137 -20.11 1.86 -2.46
CA ARG A 137 -20.93 1.11 -3.42
C ARG A 137 -20.29 -0.22 -3.87
N SER A 138 -19.76 -0.97 -2.91
CA SER A 138 -19.09 -2.25 -3.18
C SER A 138 -20.06 -3.43 -3.11
N GLY A 139 -19.74 -4.53 -3.79
CA GLY A 139 -20.50 -5.78 -3.76
C GLY A 139 -20.30 -6.58 -2.47
N ILE A 140 -20.56 -5.99 -1.31
CA ILE A 140 -20.31 -6.58 0.02
C ILE A 140 -21.54 -7.23 0.66
N ILE A 141 -22.72 -7.05 0.07
CA ILE A 141 -23.98 -7.61 0.58
C ILE A 141 -24.47 -8.71 -0.36
N ARG A 142 -24.75 -9.90 0.19
CA ARG A 142 -25.37 -11.02 -0.52
C ARG A 142 -26.54 -11.52 0.34
N GLU A 143 -27.71 -11.68 -0.26
CA GLU A 143 -28.92 -12.18 0.43
C GLU A 143 -29.25 -11.43 1.74
N ASN A 144 -29.16 -10.09 1.70
CA ASN A 144 -29.39 -9.21 2.86
C ASN A 144 -28.45 -9.48 4.06
N ARG A 145 -27.27 -10.03 3.80
CA ARG A 145 -26.22 -10.28 4.80
C ARG A 145 -24.88 -9.76 4.31
N LEU A 146 -24.05 -9.30 5.26
CA LEU A 146 -22.68 -8.91 4.99
C LEU A 146 -21.84 -10.13 4.63
N VAL A 147 -21.14 -10.06 3.49
CA VAL A 147 -20.11 -11.02 3.12
C VAL A 147 -18.86 -10.73 3.95
N LEU A 148 -18.56 -11.62 4.89
CA LEU A 148 -17.43 -11.48 5.80
C LEU A 148 -16.11 -11.79 5.11
N LEU A 149 -15.09 -11.01 5.45
CA LEU A 149 -13.71 -11.32 5.08
C LEU A 149 -13.14 -12.44 5.98
N PRO A 150 -12.04 -13.12 5.59
CA PRO A 150 -11.51 -14.26 6.32
C PRO A 150 -11.30 -14.06 7.84
N GLN A 151 -10.84 -12.88 8.25
CA GLN A 151 -10.56 -12.53 9.66
C GLN A 151 -11.62 -11.60 10.27
N GLU A 152 -12.74 -11.41 9.57
CA GLU A 152 -13.83 -10.52 9.99
C GLU A 152 -14.85 -11.25 10.85
N LYS A 153 -15.17 -10.65 11.99
CA LYS A 153 -16.22 -11.09 12.92
C LYS A 153 -17.16 -9.93 13.20
N VAL A 154 -18.45 -10.18 13.06
CA VAL A 154 -19.49 -9.20 13.39
C VAL A 154 -19.61 -9.10 14.91
N HIS A 155 -19.60 -7.88 15.43
CA HIS A 155 -19.79 -7.60 16.84
C HIS A 155 -21.23 -7.12 17.12
N SER A 156 -21.74 -6.20 16.31
CA SER A 156 -23.12 -5.73 16.41
C SER A 156 -23.71 -5.34 15.06
N SER A 157 -25.04 -5.34 15.00
CA SER A 157 -25.83 -4.87 13.86
C SER A 157 -26.97 -4.02 14.39
N VAL A 158 -27.05 -2.77 13.93
CA VAL A 158 -28.06 -1.79 14.33
C VAL A 158 -28.88 -1.44 13.09
N GLN A 159 -30.19 -1.69 13.16
CA GLN A 159 -31.14 -1.34 12.09
C GLN A 159 -31.61 0.10 12.22
N ASP A 160 -32.36 0.57 11.22
CA ASP A 160 -32.96 1.91 11.18
C ASP A 160 -31.96 3.07 11.32
N VAL A 161 -30.72 2.86 10.85
CA VAL A 161 -29.66 3.85 10.89
C VAL A 161 -29.69 4.70 9.63
N TRP A 162 -29.90 6.00 9.84
CA TRP A 162 -29.96 6.97 8.75
C TRP A 162 -28.56 7.42 8.36
N ASN A 163 -28.25 7.33 7.07
CA ASN A 163 -27.09 8.00 6.48
C ASN A 163 -27.46 9.44 6.07
N LEU A 164 -26.72 10.42 6.60
CA LEU A 164 -26.95 11.85 6.41
C LEU A 164 -25.99 12.50 5.39
N SER A 165 -25.26 11.71 4.61
CA SER A 165 -24.34 12.23 3.58
C SER A 165 -25.05 12.76 2.33
N ILE A 166 -26.37 12.55 2.18
CA ILE A 166 -27.19 13.04 1.06
C ILE A 166 -28.38 13.83 1.62
N GLU A 167 -28.87 14.84 0.88
CA GLU A 167 -30.00 15.70 1.27
C GLU A 167 -31.28 14.93 1.61
N GLN A 168 -31.53 13.84 0.88
CA GLN A 168 -32.53 12.83 1.22
C GLN A 168 -31.80 11.71 1.96
N GLY A 169 -31.92 11.68 3.30
CA GLY A 169 -31.32 10.63 4.11
C GLY A 169 -31.85 9.25 3.69
N ASN A 170 -31.00 8.23 3.76
CA ASN A 170 -31.41 6.85 3.49
C ASN A 170 -31.38 6.05 4.78
N ILE A 171 -32.42 5.26 5.03
CA ILE A 171 -32.46 4.28 6.11
C ILE A 171 -31.69 3.04 5.69
N GLY A 172 -30.94 2.50 6.63
CA GLY A 172 -30.16 1.30 6.40
C GLY A 172 -29.74 0.60 7.68
N THR A 173 -28.95 -0.45 7.49
CA THR A 173 -28.36 -1.24 8.56
C THR A 173 -26.90 -0.87 8.75
N PHE A 174 -26.50 -0.59 10.00
CA PHE A 174 -25.13 -0.31 10.40
C PHE A 174 -24.53 -1.52 11.13
N ILE A 175 -23.46 -2.08 10.59
CA ILE A 175 -22.78 -3.26 11.12
C ILE A 175 -21.40 -2.85 11.63
N THR A 176 -21.12 -3.24 12.88
CA THR A 176 -19.83 -3.09 13.52
C THR A 176 -19.12 -4.44 13.53
N THR A 177 -17.89 -4.48 13.01
CA THR A 177 -17.04 -5.68 13.02
C THR A 177 -15.74 -5.40 13.74
N ASN A 178 -14.87 -6.40 13.89
CA ASN A 178 -13.53 -6.22 14.46
C ASN A 178 -12.52 -5.48 13.54
N ILE A 179 -12.81 -5.28 12.25
CA ILE A 179 -11.85 -4.68 11.30
C ILE A 179 -12.38 -3.40 10.62
N ARG A 180 -13.70 -3.27 10.48
CA ARG A 180 -14.33 -2.18 9.73
C ARG A 180 -15.77 -1.95 10.16
N LEU A 181 -16.27 -0.79 9.81
CA LEU A 181 -17.68 -0.43 9.93
C LEU A 181 -18.32 -0.56 8.55
N VAL A 182 -19.54 -1.09 8.50
CA VAL A 182 -20.30 -1.20 7.25
C VAL A 182 -21.65 -0.56 7.45
N TRP A 183 -22.10 0.22 6.49
CA TRP A 183 -23.48 0.65 6.41
C TRP A 183 -24.00 0.40 5.00
N TYR A 184 -25.23 -0.08 4.87
CA TYR A 184 -25.91 -0.23 3.59
C TYR A 184 -27.38 0.16 3.71
N ALA A 185 -27.94 0.76 2.67
CA ALA A 185 -29.35 1.14 2.64
C ALA A 185 -30.26 -0.08 2.41
N ASP A 186 -31.37 -0.18 3.14
CA ASP A 186 -32.24 -1.37 3.11
C ASP A 186 -33.00 -1.51 1.78
N VAL A 187 -33.31 -0.40 1.11
CA VAL A 187 -34.03 -0.39 -0.19
C VAL A 187 -33.07 -0.72 -1.34
N ASN A 188 -31.84 -0.22 -1.29
CA ASN A 188 -30.83 -0.43 -2.32
C ASN A 188 -29.49 -0.76 -1.68
N HIS A 189 -29.19 -2.05 -1.57
CA HIS A 189 -27.95 -2.54 -0.98
C HIS A 189 -26.69 -2.09 -1.73
N GLN A 190 -26.79 -1.65 -3.00
CA GLN A 190 -25.64 -1.08 -3.73
C GLN A 190 -25.26 0.30 -3.18
N PHE A 191 -26.16 0.97 -2.46
CA PHE A 191 -25.82 2.17 -1.71
C PHE A 191 -25.29 1.79 -0.33
N ASN A 192 -23.98 1.52 -0.29
CA ASN A 192 -23.27 1.12 0.91
C ASN A 192 -21.92 1.80 1.05
N VAL A 193 -21.38 1.75 2.26
CA VAL A 193 -20.03 2.20 2.60
C VAL A 193 -19.38 1.19 3.54
N SER A 194 -18.10 0.90 3.30
CA SER A 194 -17.25 0.09 4.16
C SER A 194 -16.05 0.95 4.59
N ILE A 195 -15.87 1.09 5.91
CA ILE A 195 -14.94 2.02 6.54
C ILE A 195 -14.01 1.23 7.47
N PRO A 196 -12.80 0.86 7.03
CA PRO A 196 -11.84 0.16 7.89
C PRO A 196 -11.35 1.05 9.03
N TYR A 197 -11.13 0.47 10.22
CA TYR A 197 -10.66 1.24 11.37
C TYR A 197 -9.36 1.99 11.10
N LEU A 198 -8.47 1.40 10.29
CA LEU A 198 -7.21 2.01 9.85
C LEU A 198 -7.40 3.40 9.20
N THR A 199 -8.53 3.62 8.53
CA THR A 199 -8.81 4.85 7.78
C THR A 199 -9.47 5.93 8.63
N ILE A 200 -9.97 5.59 9.82
CA ILE A 200 -10.73 6.51 10.67
C ILE A 200 -9.74 7.41 11.43
N GLY A 201 -9.88 8.72 11.23
CA GLY A 201 -9.14 9.74 11.99
C GLY A 201 -9.82 10.10 13.30
N ASN A 202 -11.15 10.29 13.29
CA ASN A 202 -11.90 10.69 14.49
C ASN A 202 -13.34 10.15 14.48
N ILE A 203 -13.90 9.89 15.66
CA ILE A 203 -15.28 9.42 15.86
C ILE A 203 -15.92 10.27 16.95
N THR A 204 -16.91 11.09 16.59
CA THR A 204 -17.55 12.04 17.51
C THR A 204 -19.06 12.01 17.38
N ILE A 205 -19.77 12.38 18.44
CA ILE A 205 -21.19 12.70 18.35
C ILE A 205 -21.32 14.20 18.16
N ARG A 206 -22.04 14.63 17.13
CA ARG A 206 -22.32 16.05 16.86
C ARG A 206 -23.82 16.26 16.67
N THR A 207 -24.30 17.45 17.03
CA THR A 207 -25.67 17.87 16.72
C THR A 207 -25.75 18.30 15.26
N SER A 208 -26.62 17.65 14.49
CA SER A 208 -26.96 18.05 13.12
C SER A 208 -28.35 18.67 13.06
N LYS A 209 -28.77 19.15 11.87
CA LYS A 209 -30.16 19.60 11.63
C LYS A 209 -31.20 18.52 11.96
N PHE A 210 -30.79 17.25 11.93
CA PHE A 210 -31.64 16.08 12.18
C PHE A 210 -31.45 15.51 13.59
N GLY A 211 -30.76 16.24 14.48
CA GLY A 211 -30.48 15.82 15.86
C GLY A 211 -29.09 15.20 16.05
N PRO A 212 -28.83 14.57 17.21
CA PRO A 212 -27.55 13.95 17.52
C PRO A 212 -27.16 12.88 16.49
N THR A 213 -25.93 12.95 15.99
CA THR A 213 -25.44 12.16 14.86
C THR A 213 -24.04 11.63 15.19
N LEU A 214 -23.79 10.35 14.91
CA LEU A 214 -22.46 9.75 14.91
C LEU A 214 -21.71 10.24 13.67
N VAL A 215 -20.62 10.98 13.87
CA VAL A 215 -19.79 11.51 12.80
C VAL A 215 -18.45 10.77 12.79
N ILE A 216 -18.16 10.13 11.67
CA ILE A 216 -16.91 9.42 11.40
C ILE A 216 -16.12 10.24 10.39
N LEU A 217 -14.93 10.68 10.79
CA LEU A 217 -14.00 11.41 9.96
C LEU A 217 -12.88 10.47 9.53
N SER A 218 -12.64 10.33 8.23
CA SER A 218 -11.47 9.59 7.74
C SER A 218 -10.21 10.46 7.78
N THR A 219 -9.05 9.81 7.76
CA THR A 219 -7.76 10.50 7.60
C THR A 219 -7.66 11.18 6.23
N GLU A 220 -6.83 12.22 6.13
CA GLU A 220 -6.58 12.93 4.86
C GLU A 220 -5.99 11.99 3.80
N ALA A 221 -5.09 11.09 4.20
CA ALA A 221 -4.53 10.05 3.33
C ALA A 221 -5.61 9.11 2.74
N SER A 222 -6.76 8.98 3.40
CA SER A 222 -7.89 8.18 2.93
C SER A 222 -8.97 8.99 2.22
N GLY A 223 -8.72 10.27 1.90
CA GLY A 223 -9.64 11.15 1.18
C GLY A 223 -10.46 12.13 2.03
N GLY A 224 -10.28 12.16 3.36
CA GLY A 224 -10.91 13.17 4.23
C GLY A 224 -12.44 13.14 4.27
N TYR A 225 -13.06 11.95 4.18
CA TYR A 225 -14.50 11.76 4.20
C TYR A 225 -15.12 12.17 5.55
N VAL A 226 -16.30 12.78 5.49
CA VAL A 226 -17.16 13.08 6.64
C VAL A 226 -18.45 12.30 6.51
N LEU A 227 -18.61 11.27 7.33
CA LEU A 227 -19.75 10.33 7.27
C LEU A 227 -20.62 10.50 8.51
N GLY A 228 -21.90 10.82 8.32
CA GLY A 228 -22.85 11.08 9.39
C GLY A 228 -23.93 10.01 9.47
N PHE A 229 -24.06 9.38 10.63
CA PHE A 229 -25.06 8.34 10.90
C PHE A 229 -25.95 8.75 12.06
N ARG A 230 -27.25 8.86 11.83
CA ARG A 230 -28.22 9.10 12.89
C ARG A 230 -28.81 7.75 13.34
N VAL A 231 -28.72 7.51 14.64
CA VAL A 231 -29.17 6.29 15.30
C VAL A 231 -30.21 6.67 16.36
N ASN A 232 -31.34 5.99 16.37
CA ASN A 232 -32.40 6.16 17.39
C ASN A 232 -32.62 4.81 18.11
N PRO A 233 -32.97 4.81 19.42
CA PRO A 233 -33.02 5.96 20.32
C PRO A 233 -31.61 6.48 20.69
N LEU A 234 -31.53 7.64 21.34
CA LEU A 234 -30.26 8.28 21.71
C LEU A 234 -29.33 7.39 22.56
N GLN A 235 -29.91 6.52 23.38
CA GLN A 235 -29.17 5.52 24.16
C GLN A 235 -28.38 4.58 23.24
N GLN A 236 -28.98 4.12 22.15
CA GLN A 236 -28.33 3.26 21.16
C GLN A 236 -27.18 3.98 20.46
N LEU A 237 -27.35 5.27 20.14
CA LEU A 237 -26.29 6.11 19.57
C LEU A 237 -25.04 6.13 20.47
N HIS A 238 -25.23 6.33 21.78
CA HIS A 238 -24.12 6.34 22.73
C HIS A 238 -23.45 4.97 22.90
N ILE A 239 -24.24 3.88 22.88
CA ILE A 239 -23.71 2.51 22.92
C ILE A 239 -22.85 2.25 21.68
N THR A 240 -23.38 2.52 20.48
CA THR A 240 -22.64 2.34 19.23
C THR A 240 -21.39 3.22 19.17
N HIS A 241 -21.46 4.49 19.60
CA HIS A 241 -20.27 5.35 19.66
C HIS A 241 -19.18 4.78 20.57
N LYS A 242 -19.54 4.32 21.77
CA LYS A 242 -18.60 3.72 22.73
C LYS A 242 -18.00 2.43 22.18
N GLU A 243 -18.82 1.55 21.63
CA GLU A 243 -18.40 0.28 21.02
C GLU A 243 -17.39 0.50 19.89
N VAL A 244 -17.74 1.35 18.91
CA VAL A 244 -16.88 1.68 17.77
C VAL A 244 -15.56 2.31 18.22
N SER A 245 -15.60 3.15 19.26
CA SER A 245 -14.39 3.77 19.82
C SER A 245 -13.46 2.77 20.49
N ILE A 246 -14.01 1.80 21.23
CA ILE A 246 -13.24 0.72 21.88
C ILE A 246 -12.59 -0.17 20.82
N LEU A 247 -13.37 -0.64 19.84
CA LEU A 247 -12.87 -1.51 18.77
C LEU A 247 -11.80 -0.83 17.93
N ARG A 248 -11.95 0.47 17.64
CA ARG A 248 -10.89 1.23 16.99
C ARG A 248 -9.61 1.28 17.82
N SER A 249 -9.71 1.55 19.13
CA SER A 249 -8.55 1.61 20.02
C SER A 249 -7.85 0.25 20.15
N GLU A 250 -8.61 -0.85 20.12
CA GLU A 250 -8.07 -2.20 20.09
C GLU A 250 -7.35 -2.49 18.76
N PHE A 251 -7.98 -2.13 17.64
CA PHE A 251 -7.39 -2.27 16.30
C PHE A 251 -6.09 -1.47 16.16
N GLU A 252 -5.98 -0.28 16.76
CA GLU A 252 -4.74 0.51 16.74
C GLU A 252 -3.56 -0.19 17.43
N LYS A 253 -3.83 -1.02 18.45
CA LYS A 253 -2.81 -1.81 19.16
C LYS A 253 -2.45 -3.09 18.41
N PHE A 254 -3.45 -3.77 17.83
CA PHE A 254 -3.30 -5.04 17.13
C PHE A 254 -3.95 -4.97 15.74
N PRO A 255 -3.37 -4.21 14.80
CA PRO A 255 -4.03 -3.99 13.51
C PRO A 255 -3.99 -5.25 12.65
N ILE A 256 -5.15 -5.56 12.07
CA ILE A 256 -5.33 -6.67 11.14
C ILE A 256 -5.33 -6.11 9.72
N PHE A 257 -4.27 -6.41 8.97
CA PHE A 257 -4.13 -5.91 7.60
C PHE A 257 -4.76 -6.82 6.53
N GLY A 258 -5.13 -8.06 6.88
CA GLY A 258 -5.78 -9.01 5.95
C GLY A 258 -4.85 -9.64 4.92
N VAL A 259 -3.54 -9.43 5.03
CA VAL A 259 -2.54 -10.01 4.13
C VAL A 259 -2.16 -11.39 4.64
N GLU A 260 -2.78 -12.42 4.08
CA GLU A 260 -2.53 -13.81 4.42
C GLU A 260 -1.70 -14.47 3.32
N TYR A 261 -0.56 -15.03 3.72
CA TYR A 261 0.30 -15.80 2.82
C TYR A 261 0.96 -16.92 3.60
N THR A 262 0.70 -18.16 3.18
CA THR A 262 1.36 -19.36 3.71
C THR A 262 2.31 -19.89 2.65
N PHE A 263 3.60 -19.93 2.99
CA PHE A 263 4.61 -20.49 2.11
C PHE A 263 4.62 -22.02 2.27
N GLU A 264 4.38 -22.75 1.18
CA GLU A 264 4.28 -24.22 1.21
C GLU A 264 5.64 -24.93 1.40
N HIS A 265 6.76 -24.21 1.36
CA HIS A 265 8.11 -24.76 1.57
C HIS A 265 8.82 -24.08 2.74
N GLN A 266 8.57 -24.53 3.97
CA GLN A 266 9.43 -24.11 5.10
C GLN A 266 10.85 -24.58 4.81
N ALA A 267 11.72 -23.63 4.47
CA ALA A 267 13.13 -23.91 4.37
C ALA A 267 13.71 -24.16 5.77
N PRO A 268 14.79 -24.95 5.90
CA PRO A 268 15.48 -25.08 7.17
C PRO A 268 15.88 -23.68 7.66
N SER A 269 15.68 -23.44 8.96
CA SER A 269 16.11 -22.24 9.65
C SER A 269 17.58 -21.99 9.29
N GLN A 270 17.83 -20.97 8.46
CA GLN A 270 19.17 -20.43 8.37
C GLN A 270 19.47 -19.89 9.76
N GLU A 271 20.62 -20.28 10.32
CA GLU A 271 21.09 -19.78 11.61
C GLU A 271 20.88 -18.26 11.61
N GLU A 272 20.20 -17.76 12.64
CA GLU A 272 20.10 -16.32 12.85
C GLU A 272 21.54 -15.82 12.96
N ILE A 273 22.08 -15.28 11.87
CA ILE A 273 23.27 -14.45 11.95
C ILE A 273 22.84 -13.32 12.86
N ASN A 274 23.29 -13.42 14.10
CA ASN A 274 23.06 -12.46 15.16
C ASN A 274 23.55 -11.14 14.59
N VAL A 275 22.62 -10.29 14.15
CA VAL A 275 22.97 -8.94 13.73
C VAL A 275 23.37 -8.29 15.05
N GLU A 276 24.68 -8.31 15.31
CA GLU A 276 25.28 -7.59 16.43
C GLU A 276 24.56 -6.25 16.50
N HIS A 277 24.05 -5.90 17.68
CA HIS A 277 23.45 -4.61 17.93
C HIS A 277 24.52 -3.55 17.62
N PHE A 278 24.58 -3.13 16.36
CA PHE A 278 25.35 -1.98 15.93
C PHE A 278 24.65 -0.77 16.54
N THR A 279 25.08 -0.40 17.74
CA THR A 279 24.88 0.95 18.28
C THR A 279 25.73 1.90 17.43
N GLU A 280 25.27 2.20 16.21
CA GLU A 280 25.82 3.31 15.46
C GLU A 280 25.39 4.61 16.15
N ILE A 281 26.39 5.38 16.55
CA ILE A 281 26.24 6.74 17.05
C ILE A 281 25.61 7.55 15.91
N GLN A 282 24.49 8.21 16.19
CA GLN A 282 23.83 9.12 15.27
C GLN A 282 24.75 10.29 14.95
N ASP A 283 25.47 10.23 13.83
CA ASP A 283 25.93 11.45 13.19
C ASP A 283 24.75 12.08 12.46
N ASN A 284 24.19 13.10 13.13
CA ASN A 284 23.20 14.02 12.61
C ASN A 284 23.80 14.85 11.46
N GLN A 285 23.96 14.28 10.27
CA GLN A 285 24.04 15.06 9.04
C GLN A 285 23.25 14.38 7.93
N ALA A 286 22.17 15.05 7.56
CA ALA A 286 21.31 14.73 6.43
C ALA A 286 22.07 14.96 5.13
N GLU A 287 22.93 14.02 4.74
CA GLU A 287 23.22 13.78 3.34
C GLU A 287 22.20 12.75 2.86
N ILE A 288 21.06 13.24 2.37
CA ILE A 288 20.23 12.49 1.43
C ILE A 288 21.17 12.21 0.25
N SER A 289 21.87 11.08 0.31
CA SER A 289 22.87 10.68 -0.66
C SER A 289 22.26 10.79 -2.06
N ASN A 290 22.99 11.34 -3.03
CA ASN A 290 22.60 11.53 -4.43
C ASN A 290 22.18 10.23 -5.17
N VAL A 291 21.99 9.13 -4.46
CA VAL A 291 21.68 7.77 -4.90
C VAL A 291 20.23 7.59 -5.36
N PHE A 292 19.27 8.40 -4.89
CA PHE A 292 17.86 8.34 -5.34
C PHE A 292 17.71 8.52 -6.86
N GLY A 293 18.62 9.28 -7.48
CA GLY A 293 18.64 9.53 -8.91
C GLY A 293 18.79 8.25 -9.76
N TYR A 294 19.50 7.24 -9.26
CA TYR A 294 19.76 6.01 -10.01
C TYR A 294 18.51 5.14 -10.20
N TYR A 295 17.49 5.31 -9.35
CA TYR A 295 16.31 4.47 -9.38
C TYR A 295 15.21 5.00 -10.31
N PHE A 296 15.34 6.19 -10.91
CA PHE A 296 14.32 6.67 -11.85
C PHE A 296 14.21 5.75 -13.08
N SER A 297 12.98 5.44 -13.49
CA SER A 297 12.68 4.61 -14.67
C SER A 297 12.39 5.43 -15.93
N GLU A 298 11.85 6.63 -15.79
CA GLU A 298 11.60 7.59 -16.88
C GLU A 298 11.97 9.00 -16.39
N GLY A 299 12.52 9.81 -17.31
CA GLY A 299 13.20 11.07 -17.00
C GLY A 299 12.32 12.18 -16.41
N GLU A 300 12.95 12.96 -15.52
CA GLU A 300 12.48 14.16 -14.82
C GLU A 300 11.21 14.06 -13.98
N THR A 301 11.29 14.70 -12.80
CA THR A 301 10.19 14.87 -11.86
C THR A 301 9.09 15.73 -12.49
N GLY A 302 7.98 15.11 -12.90
CA GLY A 302 6.77 15.82 -13.31
C GLY A 302 6.26 15.40 -14.68
N GLN A 303 5.37 14.39 -14.68
CA GLN A 303 4.52 14.13 -15.85
C GLN A 303 3.80 15.42 -16.25
N ARG A 304 3.90 15.79 -17.53
CA ARG A 304 3.26 17.01 -18.03
C ARG A 304 1.76 16.76 -18.10
N LYS A 305 0.97 17.82 -17.92
CA LYS A 305 -0.48 17.67 -17.94
C LYS A 305 -0.92 17.13 -19.30
N PRO A 306 -1.81 16.12 -19.35
CA PRO A 306 -2.33 15.64 -20.61
C PRO A 306 -3.17 16.74 -21.26
N ASN A 307 -2.96 16.96 -22.56
CA ASN A 307 -3.77 17.85 -23.38
C ASN A 307 -4.38 17.09 -24.57
N PHE A 308 -5.47 17.60 -25.13
CA PHE A 308 -6.06 17.01 -26.33
C PHE A 308 -5.16 17.29 -27.54
N SER A 309 -4.56 16.25 -28.09
CA SER A 309 -3.80 16.33 -29.33
C SER A 309 -4.73 16.18 -30.51
N ILE A 310 -4.94 17.27 -31.26
CA ILE A 310 -5.72 17.27 -32.50
C ILE A 310 -5.10 16.31 -33.53
N HIS A 311 -3.77 16.23 -33.57
CA HIS A 311 -3.05 15.38 -34.51
C HIS A 311 -3.29 13.88 -34.27
N LEU A 312 -3.36 13.47 -33.00
CA LEU A 312 -3.59 12.06 -32.64
C LEU A 312 -5.08 11.72 -32.42
N GLY A 313 -5.93 12.73 -32.18
CA GLY A 313 -7.28 12.53 -31.69
C GLY A 313 -7.35 11.94 -30.28
N LEU A 314 -6.26 12.05 -29.50
CA LEU A 314 -6.07 11.43 -28.19
C LEU A 314 -5.62 12.46 -27.15
N ALA A 315 -5.84 12.14 -25.87
CA ALA A 315 -5.17 12.85 -24.78
C ALA A 315 -3.69 12.42 -24.74
N ALA A 316 -2.77 13.37 -24.92
CA ALA A 316 -1.33 13.14 -24.93
C ALA A 316 -0.62 14.26 -24.17
N GLU A 317 0.58 14.00 -23.64
CA GLU A 317 1.43 15.09 -23.15
C GLU A 317 1.82 16.00 -24.32
N GLU A 318 1.88 17.32 -24.06
CA GLU A 318 2.42 18.24 -25.06
C GLU A 318 3.90 17.94 -25.32
N PRO A 319 4.37 17.98 -26.58
CA PRO A 319 5.80 17.90 -26.90
C PRO A 319 6.61 18.97 -26.14
N ARG A 320 7.91 18.71 -25.89
CA ARG A 320 8.78 19.73 -25.28
C ARG A 320 8.92 20.91 -26.25
N GLU A 321 9.20 22.10 -25.72
CA GLU A 321 9.42 23.30 -26.55
C GLU A 321 10.45 23.00 -27.66
N GLY A 322 10.10 23.32 -28.91
CA GLY A 322 10.93 23.03 -30.08
C GLY A 322 10.73 21.65 -30.72
N SER A 323 9.86 20.79 -30.18
CA SER A 323 9.49 19.50 -30.79
C SER A 323 8.01 19.46 -31.18
N THR A 324 7.68 18.69 -32.20
CA THR A 324 6.30 18.37 -32.60
C THR A 324 6.08 16.86 -32.50
N LEU A 325 4.82 16.40 -32.43
CA LEU A 325 4.52 14.97 -32.41
C LEU A 325 5.05 14.26 -33.67
N GLN A 326 4.99 14.93 -34.81
CA GLN A 326 5.51 14.41 -36.07
C GLN A 326 7.03 14.27 -36.03
N SER A 327 7.76 15.29 -35.57
CA SER A 327 9.22 15.22 -35.45
C SER A 327 9.70 14.22 -34.40
N LEU A 328 8.89 13.90 -33.40
CA LEU A 328 9.19 12.84 -32.42
C LEU A 328 8.98 11.43 -33.00
N TRP A 329 8.14 11.30 -34.02
CA TRP A 329 7.83 10.03 -34.67
C TRP A 329 8.77 9.74 -35.85
N GLU A 330 9.18 10.77 -36.58
CA GLU A 330 10.05 10.65 -37.74
C GLU A 330 11.50 10.38 -37.33
N LEU A 331 12.04 9.23 -37.77
CA LEU A 331 13.45 8.84 -37.56
C LEU A 331 14.44 9.59 -38.46
N VAL A 332 13.96 10.18 -39.56
CA VAL A 332 14.78 10.92 -40.54
C VAL A 332 14.06 12.23 -40.88
N PRO A 333 14.72 13.40 -40.77
CA PRO A 333 14.11 14.66 -41.16
C PRO A 333 13.75 14.60 -42.65
N SER A 334 12.49 14.82 -42.97
CA SER A 334 12.02 14.88 -44.35
C SER A 334 12.82 15.96 -45.09
N CYS A 335 13.71 15.53 -46.00
CA CYS A 335 14.44 16.45 -46.88
C CYS A 335 13.44 17.35 -47.60
N ALA A 336 13.59 18.66 -47.41
CA ALA A 336 12.90 19.66 -48.22
C ALA A 336 13.22 19.40 -49.70
N THR A 337 12.18 19.24 -50.50
CA THR A 337 12.26 19.26 -51.97
C THR A 337 12.04 20.66 -52.48
#